data_AF-A0A382F899-F1
#
_entry.id   AF-A0A382F899-F1
#
_cell.length_a   1.000
_cell.length_b   1.000
_cell.length_c   1.000
_cell.angle_alpha   90.00
_cell.angle_beta   90.00
_cell.angle_gamma   90.00
#
_symmetry.space_group_name_H-M   'P 1'
#
loop_
_entity.id
_entity.type
_entity.pdbx_description
1 polymer ?
#
loop_
_entity_poly.entity_id
_entity_poly.type
_entity_poly.pdbx_seq_one_letter_code
_entity_poly.pdbx_strand_id
1 'polypeptide(L)'
;ESLRFPWPKKPVQIVLKVRDQENSFHQIWSTVIDPNSRFVNPTNRPPMGDVWPLFENGPSHEKVDLLVLGEGYTSEQTEKFHTDAQRLVEALFEEEPFKGRRDDFNVWGLDLPSEEPGVTRPRAGQFRRTPLSAEYNIFDSERYLLTYDNRALRDAASAAPYEFIEILVNEDQYGGGGIFNFQATAAADTGFAEYVFVHEFGHHFAGLADEYYTSDVAYETGGTSHPEPWEPNVTALHDPTQLKWRDLVTADTPLPTPWDKAAFESESSVAQRQRAELRETGVPESEMDRHFTAQMERESKALQNMTHAGKVGAFEGASYEPTGLYRSEIDCIMFTRNPVGFCRVCQRAISRVIDQYSRP
;
A
#
# COMPACT_ATOMS: atom_id res chain seq x y z
N GLU A 1 17.91 3.69 -0.69
CA GLU A 1 17.28 2.66 -1.53
C GLU A 1 18.20 1.46 -1.71
N SER A 2 17.65 0.33 -2.13
CA SER A 2 18.37 -0.90 -2.46
C SER A 2 17.81 -1.50 -3.74
N LEU A 3 18.64 -2.23 -4.48
CA LEU A 3 18.23 -2.97 -5.68
C LEU A 3 18.43 -4.45 -5.42
N ARG A 4 17.44 -5.25 -5.78
CA ARG A 4 17.49 -6.70 -5.68
C ARG A 4 17.30 -7.30 -7.07
N PHE A 5 18.19 -8.19 -7.45
CA PHE A 5 18.21 -8.84 -8.76
C PHE A 5 18.93 -10.20 -8.64
N PRO A 6 18.71 -11.12 -9.60
CA PRO A 6 19.39 -12.42 -9.58
C PRO A 6 20.91 -12.29 -9.55
N TRP A 7 21.58 -13.13 -8.76
CA TRP A 7 23.03 -13.12 -8.66
C TRP A 7 23.69 -13.32 -10.04
N PRO A 8 24.51 -12.37 -10.53
CA PRO A 8 25.03 -12.44 -11.88
C PRO A 8 26.16 -13.47 -11.99
N LYS A 9 26.23 -14.19 -13.11
CA LYS A 9 27.30 -15.18 -13.39
C LYS A 9 28.59 -14.55 -13.95
N LYS A 10 28.51 -13.32 -14.43
CA LYS A 10 29.60 -12.53 -15.05
C LYS A 10 29.40 -11.07 -14.66
N PRO A 11 30.39 -10.18 -14.86
CA PRO A 11 30.18 -8.75 -14.66
C PRO A 11 28.98 -8.24 -15.45
N VAL A 12 28.13 -7.46 -14.79
CA VAL A 12 26.92 -6.83 -15.38
C VAL A 12 26.95 -5.34 -15.17
N GLN A 13 26.35 -4.58 -16.09
CA GLN A 13 26.11 -3.16 -15.91
C GLN A 13 24.70 -2.94 -15.35
N ILE A 14 24.61 -2.23 -14.23
CA ILE A 14 23.35 -1.75 -13.67
C ILE A 14 23.17 -0.30 -14.12
N VAL A 15 21.99 0.01 -14.63
CA VAL A 15 21.60 1.37 -15.04
C VAL A 15 20.31 1.73 -14.31
N LEU A 16 20.36 2.78 -13.49
CA LEU A 16 19.20 3.32 -12.82
C LEU A 16 18.64 4.50 -13.62
N LYS A 17 17.33 4.47 -13.88
CA LYS A 17 16.61 5.52 -14.59
C LYS A 17 15.44 6.02 -13.75
N VAL A 18 15.12 7.30 -13.89
CA VAL A 18 13.94 7.95 -13.30
C VAL A 18 13.04 8.47 -14.41
N ARG A 19 11.73 8.55 -14.18
CA ARG A 19 10.81 9.22 -15.10
C ARG A 19 10.81 10.73 -14.85
N ASP A 20 10.75 11.52 -15.91
CA ASP A 20 10.42 12.95 -15.83
C ASP A 20 8.91 13.18 -15.75
N GLN A 21 8.49 14.45 -15.83
CA GLN A 21 7.09 14.86 -15.79
C GLN A 21 6.29 14.34 -17.00
N GLU A 22 6.96 14.04 -18.11
CA GLU A 22 6.39 13.47 -19.33
C GLU A 22 6.46 11.93 -19.35
N ASN A 23 6.76 11.29 -18.22
CA ASN A 23 6.94 9.85 -18.07
C ASN A 23 8.09 9.23 -18.90
N SER A 24 9.03 10.05 -19.37
CA SER A 24 10.21 9.61 -20.12
C SER A 24 11.34 9.21 -19.19
N PHE A 25 11.98 8.07 -19.46
CA PHE A 25 13.06 7.54 -18.61
C PHE A 25 14.42 8.19 -18.90
N HIS A 26 15.00 8.79 -17.87
CA HIS A 26 16.34 9.39 -17.89
C HIS A 26 17.29 8.62 -16.99
N GLN A 27 18.47 8.27 -17.52
CA GLN A 27 19.51 7.66 -16.69
C GLN A 27 20.05 8.67 -15.68
N ILE A 28 20.05 8.28 -14.41
CA ILE A 28 20.61 9.09 -13.31
C ILE A 28 21.89 8.49 -12.74
N TRP A 29 22.09 7.18 -12.91
CA TRP A 29 23.25 6.48 -12.37
C TRP A 29 23.52 5.18 -13.11
N SER A 30 24.78 4.75 -13.15
CA SER A 30 25.14 3.40 -13.61
C SER A 30 26.43 2.91 -12.95
N THR A 31 26.55 1.60 -12.73
CA THR A 31 27.78 0.97 -12.27
C THR A 31 27.97 -0.40 -12.92
N VAL A 32 29.19 -0.94 -12.84
CA VAL A 32 29.47 -2.35 -13.16
C VAL A 32 29.60 -3.13 -11.86
N ILE A 33 28.85 -4.22 -11.74
CA ILE A 33 28.96 -5.18 -10.65
C ILE A 33 29.66 -6.43 -11.19
N ASP A 34 30.85 -6.71 -10.66
CA ASP A 34 31.55 -7.98 -10.87
C ASP A 34 31.30 -8.90 -9.66
N PRO A 35 30.62 -10.05 -9.84
CA PRO A 35 30.33 -10.98 -8.75
C PRO A 35 31.57 -11.54 -8.06
N ASN A 36 32.76 -11.48 -8.70
CA ASN A 36 34.02 -11.96 -8.12
C ASN A 36 34.87 -10.83 -7.50
N SER A 37 34.35 -9.60 -7.47
CA SER A 37 35.04 -8.46 -6.88
C SER A 37 35.19 -8.62 -5.36
N ARG A 38 36.34 -8.19 -4.80
CA ARG A 38 36.58 -8.15 -3.35
C ARG A 38 35.61 -7.26 -2.56
N PHE A 39 34.83 -6.43 -3.24
CA PHE A 39 33.82 -5.55 -2.64
C PHE A 39 32.41 -6.17 -2.62
N VAL A 40 32.26 -7.36 -3.19
CA VAL A 40 31.00 -8.12 -3.19
C VAL A 40 31.13 -9.23 -2.17
N ASN A 41 30.17 -9.31 -1.24
CA ASN A 41 30.12 -10.40 -0.26
C ASN A 41 29.13 -11.47 -0.74
N PRO A 42 29.59 -12.66 -1.14
CA PRO A 42 28.72 -13.76 -1.57
C PRO A 42 28.18 -14.60 -0.40
N THR A 43 28.60 -14.30 0.84
CA THR A 43 28.19 -15.09 2.00
C THR A 43 26.81 -14.67 2.45
N ASN A 44 25.96 -15.66 2.73
CA ASN A 44 24.64 -15.42 3.31
C ASN A 44 24.79 -14.70 4.65
N ARG A 45 23.88 -13.76 4.91
CA ARG A 45 23.77 -13.11 6.21
C ARG A 45 23.10 -14.06 7.20
N PRO A 46 23.54 -14.13 8.46
CA PRO A 46 22.74 -14.74 9.51
C PRO A 46 21.39 -14.04 9.64
N PRO A 47 20.27 -14.77 9.80
CA PRO A 47 18.97 -14.18 10.05
C PRO A 47 18.98 -13.24 11.26
N MET A 48 18.30 -12.09 11.15
CA MET A 48 18.14 -11.15 12.27
C MET A 48 17.06 -11.59 13.27
N GLY A 49 16.22 -12.55 12.88
CA GLY A 49 15.10 -13.05 13.65
C GLY A 49 14.65 -14.41 13.14
N ASP A 50 13.64 -14.96 13.80
CA ASP A 50 13.09 -16.27 13.47
C ASP A 50 12.05 -16.14 12.35
N VAL A 51 12.18 -16.98 11.32
CA VAL A 51 11.27 -17.04 10.18
C VAL A 51 10.33 -18.22 10.36
N TRP A 52 9.05 -18.00 10.11
CA TRP A 52 8.02 -19.03 10.21
C TRP A 52 7.01 -18.91 9.05
N PRO A 53 6.45 -20.02 8.56
CA PRO A 53 5.45 -19.98 7.51
C PRO A 53 4.08 -19.61 8.09
N LEU A 54 3.39 -18.63 7.49
CA LEU A 54 1.94 -18.51 7.64
C LEU A 54 1.25 -19.55 6.75
N PHE A 55 1.70 -19.67 5.50
CA PHE A 55 1.39 -20.80 4.63
C PHE A 55 2.41 -20.91 3.48
N GLU A 56 2.59 -22.12 2.96
CA GLU A 56 3.51 -22.43 1.86
C GLU A 56 2.78 -23.33 0.84
N ASN A 57 2.65 -22.85 -0.39
CA ASN A 57 1.93 -23.54 -1.47
C ASN A 57 2.87 -24.11 -2.55
N GLY A 58 4.18 -23.96 -2.40
CA GLY A 58 5.15 -24.55 -3.32
C GLY A 58 6.51 -23.86 -3.29
N PRO A 59 7.41 -24.21 -4.22
CA PRO A 59 8.73 -23.62 -4.28
C PRO A 59 8.67 -22.13 -4.68
N SER A 60 9.45 -21.28 -4.01
CA SER A 60 9.52 -19.82 -4.22
C SER A 60 9.65 -19.35 -5.68
N HIS A 61 10.30 -20.12 -6.56
CA HIS A 61 10.45 -19.72 -7.97
C HIS A 61 9.19 -19.95 -8.82
N GLU A 62 8.13 -20.50 -8.23
CA GLU A 62 6.81 -20.72 -8.84
C GLU A 62 5.69 -19.99 -8.07
N LYS A 63 6.05 -19.16 -7.07
CA LYS A 63 5.12 -18.51 -6.15
C LYS A 63 5.54 -17.05 -5.96
N VAL A 64 4.56 -16.23 -5.61
CA VAL A 64 4.82 -14.92 -5.01
C VAL A 64 5.20 -15.14 -3.55
N ASP A 65 6.41 -14.76 -3.13
CA ASP A 65 6.76 -14.76 -1.71
C ASP A 65 6.42 -13.40 -1.06
N LEU A 66 5.50 -13.40 -0.10
CA LEU A 66 5.20 -12.27 0.78
C LEU A 66 5.84 -12.48 2.15
N LEU A 67 6.64 -11.51 2.62
CA LEU A 67 7.22 -11.52 3.94
C LEU A 67 6.57 -10.47 4.84
N VAL A 68 5.99 -10.90 5.96
CA VAL A 68 5.41 -10.07 7.00
C VAL A 68 6.43 -9.89 8.13
N LEU A 69 6.85 -8.66 8.40
CA LEU A 69 7.83 -8.32 9.43
C LEU A 69 7.12 -7.70 10.64
N GLY A 70 7.36 -8.24 11.83
CA GLY A 70 6.87 -7.63 13.06
C GLY A 70 7.74 -6.45 13.49
N GLU A 71 7.14 -5.33 13.86
CA GLU A 71 7.84 -4.13 14.33
C GLU A 71 7.16 -3.58 15.59
N GLY A 72 7.95 -3.33 16.64
CA GLY A 72 7.41 -2.84 17.93
C GLY A 72 6.78 -3.92 18.81
N TYR A 73 6.95 -5.21 18.49
CA TYR A 73 6.55 -6.33 19.35
C TYR A 73 7.73 -6.76 20.21
N THR A 74 7.55 -6.95 21.53
CA THR A 74 8.62 -7.50 22.38
C THR A 74 8.73 -9.02 22.27
N SER A 75 9.76 -9.62 22.88
CA SER A 75 9.90 -11.09 22.97
C SER A 75 8.72 -11.79 23.65
N GLU A 76 8.02 -11.12 24.55
CA GLU A 76 6.82 -11.63 25.22
C GLU A 76 5.56 -11.51 24.35
N GLN A 77 5.64 -10.77 23.24
CA GLN A 77 4.54 -10.48 22.34
C GLN A 77 4.64 -11.21 21.00
N THR A 78 5.55 -12.19 20.86
CA THR A 78 5.68 -13.01 19.65
C THR A 78 4.34 -13.64 19.22
N GLU A 79 3.61 -14.24 20.17
CA GLU A 79 2.28 -14.82 19.88
C GLU A 79 1.24 -13.76 19.46
N LYS A 80 1.36 -12.53 19.98
CA LYS A 80 0.52 -11.41 19.53
C LYS A 80 0.83 -11.09 18.07
N PHE A 81 2.11 -10.95 17.72
CA PHE A 81 2.52 -10.71 16.34
C PHE A 81 2.03 -11.82 15.40
N HIS A 82 2.16 -13.10 15.79
CA HIS A 82 1.69 -14.23 14.97
C HIS A 82 0.17 -14.15 14.74
N THR A 83 -0.59 -13.80 15.79
CA THR A 83 -2.05 -13.61 15.72
C THR A 83 -2.42 -12.44 14.79
N ASP A 84 -1.74 -11.31 14.92
CA ASP A 84 -1.96 -10.12 14.08
C ASP A 84 -1.62 -10.41 12.62
N ALA A 85 -0.48 -11.04 12.37
CA ALA A 85 -0.04 -11.45 11.04
C ALA A 85 -1.06 -12.40 10.39
N GLN A 86 -1.52 -13.42 11.12
CA GLN A 86 -2.53 -14.34 10.62
C GLN A 86 -3.85 -13.63 10.27
N ARG A 87 -4.33 -12.73 11.13
CA ARG A 87 -5.57 -11.98 10.91
C ARG A 87 -5.48 -11.10 9.67
N LEU A 88 -4.42 -10.31 9.54
CA LEU A 88 -4.27 -9.33 8.46
C LEU A 88 -3.95 -10.00 7.12
N VAL A 89 -3.16 -11.07 7.12
CA VAL A 89 -2.95 -11.88 5.92
C VAL A 89 -4.25 -12.56 5.51
N GLU A 90 -5.05 -13.08 6.44
CA GLU A 90 -6.34 -13.66 6.06
C GLU A 90 -7.28 -12.62 5.44
N ALA A 91 -7.33 -11.40 5.99
CA ALA A 91 -8.10 -10.30 5.39
C ALA A 91 -7.65 -9.98 3.95
N LEU A 92 -6.34 -10.00 3.66
CA LEU A 92 -5.83 -9.86 2.30
C LEU A 92 -6.34 -10.98 1.37
N PHE A 93 -6.32 -12.23 1.83
CA PHE A 93 -6.77 -13.38 1.05
C PHE A 93 -8.29 -13.60 1.10
N GLU A 94 -9.06 -12.71 1.74
CA GLU A 94 -10.51 -12.63 1.59
C GLU A 94 -10.92 -11.72 0.41
N GLU A 95 -10.00 -10.88 -0.07
CA GLU A 95 -10.22 -9.94 -1.16
C GLU A 95 -9.84 -10.53 -2.53
N GLU A 96 -10.66 -10.28 -3.55
CA GLU A 96 -10.30 -10.66 -4.92
C GLU A 96 -9.30 -9.65 -5.50
N PRO A 97 -8.30 -10.10 -6.28
CA PRO A 97 -8.10 -11.46 -6.79
C PRO A 97 -7.26 -12.36 -5.86
N PHE A 98 -6.76 -11.86 -4.72
CA PHE A 98 -5.87 -12.64 -3.85
C PHE A 98 -6.55 -13.92 -3.37
N LYS A 99 -7.83 -13.85 -3.00
CA LYS A 99 -8.65 -15.00 -2.62
C LYS A 99 -8.64 -16.12 -3.65
N GLY A 100 -9.03 -15.84 -4.89
CA GLY A 100 -9.04 -16.83 -5.97
C GLY A 100 -7.63 -17.28 -6.41
N ARG A 101 -6.60 -16.56 -5.97
CA ARG A 101 -5.19 -16.77 -6.35
C ARG A 101 -4.31 -17.17 -5.16
N ARG A 102 -4.89 -17.60 -4.03
CA ARG A 102 -4.13 -17.92 -2.81
C ARG A 102 -3.01 -18.94 -3.05
N ASP A 103 -3.27 -19.94 -3.88
CA ASP A 103 -2.32 -21.00 -4.22
C ASP A 103 -1.10 -20.50 -5.02
N ASP A 104 -1.11 -19.26 -5.52
CA ASP A 104 0.04 -18.63 -6.17
C ASP A 104 1.01 -17.98 -5.18
N PHE A 105 0.72 -18.00 -3.87
CA PHE A 105 1.53 -17.32 -2.86
C PHE A 105 2.17 -18.29 -1.87
N ASN A 106 3.34 -17.90 -1.38
CA ASN A 106 3.88 -18.30 -0.08
C ASN A 106 3.89 -17.07 0.83
N VAL A 107 3.55 -17.25 2.10
CA VAL A 107 3.56 -16.16 3.08
C VAL A 107 4.38 -16.56 4.30
N TRP A 108 5.35 -15.72 4.63
CA TRP A 108 6.31 -15.90 5.70
C TRP A 108 6.15 -14.80 6.75
N GLY A 109 6.31 -15.13 8.01
CA GLY A 109 6.46 -14.19 9.12
C GLY A 109 7.92 -14.12 9.55
N LEU A 110 8.36 -12.93 9.99
CA LEU A 110 9.67 -12.71 10.58
C LEU A 110 9.53 -12.00 11.92
N ASP A 111 9.94 -12.70 12.97
CA ASP A 111 9.94 -12.20 14.35
C ASP A 111 11.14 -11.27 14.56
N LEU A 112 10.89 -9.99 14.83
CA LEU A 112 11.93 -9.00 15.16
C LEU A 112 11.60 -8.35 16.51
N PRO A 113 12.03 -8.97 17.63
CA PRO A 113 11.68 -8.45 18.95
C PRO A 113 12.31 -7.08 19.22
N SER A 114 11.48 -6.12 19.60
CA SER A 114 11.85 -4.82 20.16
C SER A 114 12.10 -4.92 21.66
N GLU A 115 12.91 -4.01 22.22
CA GLU A 115 13.13 -3.91 23.67
C GLU A 115 11.89 -3.46 24.43
N GLU A 116 11.05 -2.63 23.79
CA GLU A 116 9.83 -2.10 24.36
C GLU A 116 8.68 -2.14 23.33
N PRO A 117 7.41 -2.20 23.76
CA PRO A 117 6.28 -2.31 22.84
C PRO A 117 5.95 -0.99 22.14
N GLY A 118 5.65 -1.02 20.85
CA GLY A 118 5.32 0.15 20.03
C GLY A 118 6.53 0.77 19.32
N VAL A 119 6.31 1.89 18.63
CA VAL A 119 7.31 2.56 17.78
C VAL A 119 7.46 4.05 18.11
N THR A 120 8.28 4.76 17.34
CA THR A 120 8.47 6.20 17.51
C THR A 120 7.25 6.97 17.02
N ARG A 121 6.70 7.84 17.89
CA ARG A 121 5.56 8.74 17.65
C ARG A 121 5.93 10.17 18.07
N PRO A 122 6.63 10.93 17.21
CA PRO A 122 7.20 12.23 17.56
C PRO A 122 6.18 13.25 18.06
N ARG A 123 5.00 13.37 17.42
CA ARG A 123 3.93 14.29 17.85
C ARG A 123 3.36 13.94 19.22
N ALA A 124 3.44 12.67 19.63
CA ALA A 124 3.05 12.21 20.96
C ALA A 124 4.19 12.29 22.00
N GLY A 125 5.39 12.71 21.59
CA GLY A 125 6.58 12.76 22.45
C GLY A 125 7.13 11.38 22.84
N GLN A 126 6.78 10.33 22.09
CA GLN A 126 7.19 8.95 22.38
C GLN A 126 8.27 8.53 21.38
N PHE A 127 9.41 8.08 21.87
CA PHE A 127 10.56 7.72 21.05
C PHE A 127 11.06 6.34 21.44
N ARG A 128 11.17 5.44 20.46
CA ARG A 128 11.59 4.04 20.66
C ARG A 128 12.76 3.71 19.76
N ARG A 129 13.55 2.72 20.17
CA ARG A 129 14.56 2.08 19.32
C ARG A 129 14.06 0.69 18.99
N THR A 130 13.68 0.51 17.74
CA THR A 130 13.09 -0.73 17.21
C THR A 130 13.93 -1.26 16.06
N PRO A 131 13.88 -2.57 15.76
CA PRO A 131 14.73 -3.20 14.76
C PRO A 131 14.68 -2.55 13.38
N LEU A 132 13.48 -2.11 12.95
CA LEU A 132 13.31 -1.49 11.64
C LEU A 132 13.26 0.04 11.69
N SER A 133 13.24 0.65 12.88
CA SER A 133 13.11 2.10 13.07
C SER A 133 11.91 2.69 12.33
N ALA A 134 10.76 1.98 12.35
CA ALA A 134 9.52 2.56 11.84
C ALA A 134 9.08 3.73 12.73
N GLU A 135 8.51 4.77 12.13
CA GLU A 135 8.00 5.92 12.85
C GLU A 135 6.78 6.55 12.18
N TYR A 136 5.91 7.13 13.01
CA TYR A 136 4.84 8.01 12.55
C TYR A 136 5.41 9.39 12.20
N ASN A 137 4.56 10.21 11.58
CA ASN A 137 4.86 11.62 11.30
C ASN A 137 5.88 11.81 10.18
N ILE A 138 5.93 10.86 9.24
CA ILE A 138 6.67 11.00 7.98
C ILE A 138 6.17 12.24 7.24
N PHE A 139 7.09 13.12 6.84
CA PHE A 139 6.80 14.44 6.26
C PHE A 139 5.87 15.32 7.11
N ASP A 140 5.90 15.14 8.44
CA ASP A 140 5.02 15.79 9.41
C ASP A 140 3.53 15.42 9.29
N SER A 141 3.19 14.42 8.45
CA SER A 141 1.82 13.88 8.34
C SER A 141 1.49 12.95 9.50
N GLU A 142 0.48 13.29 10.31
CA GLU A 142 0.15 12.62 11.58
C GLU A 142 0.13 11.08 11.50
N ARG A 143 -0.42 10.52 10.42
CA ARG A 143 -0.72 9.09 10.28
C ARG A 143 0.20 8.37 9.30
N TYR A 144 1.12 9.09 8.66
CA TYR A 144 2.03 8.46 7.71
C TYR A 144 3.13 7.74 8.49
N LEU A 145 3.20 6.42 8.30
CA LEU A 145 4.01 5.48 9.07
C LEU A 145 4.92 4.72 8.12
N LEU A 146 6.23 4.89 8.21
CA LEU A 146 7.22 4.18 7.38
C LEU A 146 8.51 3.96 8.16
N THR A 147 9.45 3.23 7.57
CA THR A 147 10.87 3.29 7.95
C THR A 147 11.71 4.01 6.90
N TYR A 148 12.60 4.90 7.36
CA TYR A 148 13.69 5.45 6.54
C TYR A 148 14.94 4.57 6.52
N ASP A 149 15.06 3.62 7.46
CA ASP A 149 16.21 2.72 7.55
C ASP A 149 16.09 1.55 6.57
N ASN A 150 16.23 1.88 5.29
CA ASN A 150 16.23 0.90 4.20
C ASN A 150 17.30 -0.19 4.41
N ARG A 151 18.41 0.09 5.10
CA ARG A 151 19.43 -0.92 5.32
C ARG A 151 18.95 -1.94 6.35
N ALA A 152 18.48 -1.48 7.51
CA ALA A 152 17.92 -2.37 8.54
C ALA A 152 16.80 -3.25 7.97
N LEU A 153 15.87 -2.64 7.22
CA LEU A 153 14.78 -3.36 6.56
C LEU A 153 15.26 -4.49 5.65
N ARG A 154 16.24 -4.21 4.77
CA ARG A 154 16.72 -5.20 3.79
C ARG A 154 17.63 -6.24 4.41
N ASP A 155 18.37 -5.85 5.43
CA ASP A 155 19.17 -6.75 6.25
C ASP A 155 18.27 -7.74 6.99
N ALA A 156 17.15 -7.29 7.56
CA ALA A 156 16.17 -8.14 8.23
C ALA A 156 15.44 -9.06 7.22
N ALA A 157 14.89 -8.48 6.14
CA ALA A 157 14.16 -9.22 5.12
C ALA A 157 15.01 -10.32 4.42
N SER A 158 16.34 -10.20 4.46
CA SER A 158 17.25 -11.23 3.91
C SER A 158 17.17 -12.60 4.62
N ALA A 159 16.45 -12.69 5.74
CA ALA A 159 16.21 -13.93 6.46
C ALA A 159 15.31 -14.94 5.72
N ALA A 160 14.48 -14.48 4.77
CA ALA A 160 13.52 -15.32 4.05
C ALA A 160 13.55 -15.05 2.52
N PRO A 161 13.05 -15.99 1.70
CA PRO A 161 12.58 -15.67 0.35
C PRO A 161 11.46 -14.62 0.44
N TYR A 162 11.48 -13.66 -0.47
CA TYR A 162 10.43 -12.63 -0.57
C TYR A 162 10.46 -12.03 -1.97
N GLU A 163 9.38 -11.42 -2.44
CA GLU A 163 9.40 -10.32 -3.41
C GLU A 163 8.82 -9.05 -2.83
N PHE A 164 7.79 -9.23 -2.01
CA PHE A 164 7.04 -8.16 -1.39
C PHE A 164 7.15 -8.27 0.13
N ILE A 165 7.03 -7.13 0.80
CA ILE A 165 7.11 -7.03 2.24
C ILE A 165 5.93 -6.25 2.80
N GLU A 166 5.49 -6.64 3.98
CA GLU A 166 4.55 -5.91 4.81
C GLU A 166 5.13 -5.76 6.22
N ILE A 167 5.07 -4.56 6.80
CA ILE A 167 5.58 -4.30 8.15
C ILE A 167 4.37 -4.06 9.06
N LEU A 168 4.13 -5.02 9.96
CA LEU A 168 3.09 -4.89 10.98
C LEU A 168 3.63 -4.17 12.19
N VAL A 169 3.01 -3.06 12.52
CA VAL A 169 3.45 -2.16 13.59
C VAL A 169 2.53 -2.32 14.79
N ASN A 170 3.09 -2.66 15.95
CA ASN A 170 2.37 -2.88 17.20
C ASN A 170 1.84 -1.57 17.83
N GLU A 171 0.86 -0.95 17.18
CA GLU A 171 0.25 0.33 17.59
C GLU A 171 -1.26 0.34 17.31
N ASP A 172 -1.98 1.09 18.16
CA ASP A 172 -3.43 1.31 18.05
C ASP A 172 -3.79 2.56 17.25
N GLN A 173 -2.87 3.54 17.18
CA GLN A 173 -3.05 4.74 16.37
C GLN A 173 -3.20 4.34 14.90
N TYR A 174 -4.23 4.86 14.25
CA TYR A 174 -4.39 4.68 12.80
C TYR A 174 -3.14 5.21 12.07
N GLY A 175 -2.49 4.35 11.31
CA GLY A 175 -1.39 4.72 10.42
C GLY A 175 -0.92 3.58 9.54
N GLY A 176 -0.30 3.96 8.43
CA GLY A 176 0.22 3.05 7.42
C GLY A 176 0.94 3.81 6.31
N GLY A 177 1.40 3.07 5.32
CA GLY A 177 1.95 3.64 4.10
C GLY A 177 2.53 2.59 3.16
N GLY A 178 2.17 2.66 1.89
CA GLY A 178 2.60 1.75 0.84
C GLY A 178 3.33 2.46 -0.29
N ILE A 179 4.47 1.91 -0.71
CA ILE A 179 5.26 2.43 -1.82
C ILE A 179 5.63 1.26 -2.74
N PHE A 180 5.28 1.41 -4.03
CA PHE A 180 5.47 0.39 -5.07
C PHE A 180 6.89 -0.20 -5.07
N ASN A 181 6.99 -1.54 -4.97
CA ASN A 181 8.24 -2.32 -4.89
C ASN A 181 9.22 -1.91 -3.78
N PHE A 182 8.81 -1.06 -2.83
CA PHE A 182 9.67 -0.62 -1.73
C PHE A 182 9.26 -1.21 -0.39
N GLN A 183 8.21 -0.70 0.24
CA GLN A 183 7.69 -1.16 1.54
C GLN A 183 6.18 -0.90 1.63
N ALA A 184 5.50 -1.66 2.50
CA ALA A 184 4.19 -1.32 3.03
C ALA A 184 4.19 -1.48 4.56
N THR A 185 3.39 -0.67 5.25
CA THR A 185 3.23 -0.72 6.70
C THR A 185 1.76 -0.63 7.09
N ALA A 186 1.39 -1.27 8.19
CA ALA A 186 0.08 -1.13 8.80
C ALA A 186 0.17 -1.21 10.33
N ALA A 187 -0.50 -0.27 11.01
CA ALA A 187 -0.75 -0.36 12.45
C ALA A 187 -1.70 -1.54 12.72
N ALA A 188 -1.28 -2.47 13.59
CA ALA A 188 -1.97 -3.74 13.76
C ALA A 188 -3.21 -3.65 14.68
N ASP A 189 -3.24 -2.72 15.64
CA ASP A 189 -4.29 -2.65 16.65
C ASP A 189 -5.35 -1.55 16.39
N THR A 190 -5.24 -0.81 15.29
CA THR A 190 -6.27 0.17 14.88
C THR A 190 -7.55 -0.54 14.45
N GLY A 191 -8.72 0.07 14.70
CA GLY A 191 -10.01 -0.49 14.28
C GLY A 191 -10.20 -0.66 12.76
N PHE A 192 -9.26 -0.17 11.95
CA PHE A 192 -9.23 -0.29 10.49
C PHE A 192 -7.99 -1.03 9.97
N ALA A 193 -7.35 -1.87 10.80
CA ALA A 193 -6.09 -2.52 10.45
C ALA A 193 -6.17 -3.37 9.17
N GLU A 194 -7.26 -4.13 8.99
CA GLU A 194 -7.52 -4.92 7.78
C GLU A 194 -7.58 -4.03 6.53
N TYR A 195 -8.29 -2.90 6.61
CA TYR A 195 -8.37 -1.94 5.52
C TYR A 195 -6.98 -1.38 5.17
N VAL A 196 -6.23 -0.90 6.19
CA VAL A 196 -4.91 -0.29 5.98
C VAL A 196 -3.98 -1.32 5.36
N PHE A 197 -3.88 -2.51 5.94
CA PHE A 197 -3.02 -3.58 5.43
C PHE A 197 -3.28 -3.88 3.95
N VAL A 198 -4.53 -4.09 3.55
CA VAL A 198 -4.86 -4.42 2.16
C VAL A 198 -4.66 -3.23 1.21
N HIS A 199 -5.02 -2.02 1.65
CA HIS A 199 -4.85 -0.79 0.87
C HIS A 199 -3.37 -0.49 0.59
N GLU A 200 -2.53 -0.52 1.63
CA GLU A 200 -1.10 -0.23 1.50
C GLU A 200 -0.39 -1.32 0.69
N PHE A 201 -0.81 -2.59 0.82
CA PHE A 201 -0.34 -3.66 -0.04
C PHE A 201 -0.71 -3.41 -1.51
N GLY A 202 -1.88 -2.83 -1.81
CA GLY A 202 -2.27 -2.44 -3.15
C GLY A 202 -1.26 -1.51 -3.84
N HIS A 203 -0.77 -0.50 -3.10
CA HIS A 203 0.31 0.38 -3.57
C HIS A 203 1.62 -0.40 -3.77
N HIS A 204 2.05 -1.13 -2.74
CA HIS A 204 3.35 -1.81 -2.73
C HIS A 204 3.44 -2.91 -3.81
N PHE A 205 2.38 -3.70 -3.96
CA PHE A 205 2.32 -4.87 -4.82
C PHE A 205 2.05 -4.51 -6.28
N ALA A 206 1.00 -3.74 -6.55
CA ALA A 206 0.51 -3.52 -7.91
C ALA A 206 0.71 -2.10 -8.45
N GLY A 207 1.32 -1.21 -7.66
CA GLY A 207 1.55 0.17 -8.07
C GLY A 207 0.24 0.91 -8.32
N LEU A 208 -0.80 0.59 -7.55
CA LEU A 208 -2.07 1.30 -7.61
C LEU A 208 -1.88 2.72 -7.05
N ALA A 209 -2.49 3.70 -7.68
CA ALA A 209 -2.61 5.03 -7.12
C ALA A 209 -3.75 5.07 -6.10
N ASP A 210 -3.69 6.05 -5.20
CA ASP A 210 -4.87 6.44 -4.44
C ASP A 210 -5.96 6.97 -5.36
N GLU A 211 -7.18 6.52 -5.14
CA GLU A 211 -8.36 6.98 -5.86
C GLU A 211 -9.08 8.10 -5.10
N TYR A 212 -8.71 8.35 -3.84
CA TYR A 212 -9.26 9.47 -3.07
C TYR A 212 -8.62 10.79 -3.43
N TYR A 213 -9.41 11.85 -3.28
CA TYR A 213 -9.01 13.21 -3.66
C TYR A 213 -9.37 14.27 -2.62
N THR A 214 -10.10 13.91 -1.57
CA THR A 214 -10.52 14.87 -0.55
C THR A 214 -9.53 14.94 0.61
N SER A 215 -8.71 13.92 0.83
CA SER A 215 -7.75 13.86 1.95
C SER A 215 -6.66 14.92 1.88
N ASP A 216 -6.21 15.37 3.05
CA ASP A 216 -4.99 16.18 3.17
C ASP A 216 -3.78 15.38 2.70
N VAL A 217 -2.93 15.98 1.87
CA VAL A 217 -1.66 15.41 1.39
C VAL A 217 -0.46 16.21 1.88
N ALA A 218 0.67 15.52 2.08
CA ALA A 218 1.92 16.14 2.51
C ALA A 218 2.74 16.75 1.35
N TYR A 219 2.25 16.67 0.11
CA TYR A 219 2.96 17.13 -1.09
C TYR A 219 2.03 17.86 -2.06
N GLU A 220 2.62 18.69 -2.92
CA GLU A 220 1.89 19.48 -3.91
C GLU A 220 1.37 18.61 -5.06
N THR A 221 0.09 18.73 -5.38
CA THR A 221 -0.55 17.99 -6.47
C THR A 221 -1.14 18.91 -7.57
N GLY A 222 -1.34 20.20 -7.26
CA GLY A 222 -2.15 21.16 -8.01
C GLY A 222 -1.61 21.67 -9.35
N GLY A 223 -1.43 20.78 -10.32
CA GLY A 223 -1.18 21.11 -11.72
C GLY A 223 -2.46 21.53 -12.48
N THR A 224 -2.34 22.46 -13.44
CA THR A 224 -3.46 22.84 -14.33
C THR A 224 -3.67 21.87 -15.50
N SER A 225 -2.71 20.97 -15.72
CA SER A 225 -2.74 19.89 -16.70
C SER A 225 -2.00 18.71 -16.09
N HIS A 226 -2.63 17.53 -16.12
CA HIS A 226 -2.01 16.30 -15.62
C HIS A 226 -1.54 15.46 -16.81
N PRO A 227 -0.25 15.06 -16.88
CA PRO A 227 0.16 14.02 -17.80
C PRO A 227 -0.59 12.72 -17.48
N GLU A 228 -0.73 11.83 -18.46
CA GLU A 228 -1.34 10.52 -18.21
C GLU A 228 -0.53 9.76 -17.14
N PRO A 229 -1.13 9.42 -15.98
CA PRO A 229 -0.42 8.71 -14.91
C PRO A 229 0.11 7.35 -15.40
N TRP A 230 1.08 6.76 -14.72
CA TRP A 230 1.53 5.42 -15.09
C TRP A 230 0.75 4.33 -14.33
N GLU A 231 0.20 4.70 -13.18
CA GLU A 231 -0.60 3.87 -12.30
C GLU A 231 -1.83 3.35 -13.08
N PRO A 232 -2.20 2.08 -12.93
CA PRO A 232 -3.17 1.45 -13.81
C PRO A 232 -4.62 1.86 -13.54
N ASN A 233 -4.93 2.36 -12.34
CA ASN A 233 -6.29 2.63 -11.85
C ASN A 233 -6.72 4.10 -11.90
N VAL A 234 -5.84 5.01 -12.33
CA VAL A 234 -6.13 6.44 -12.50
C VAL A 234 -5.75 6.90 -13.91
N THR A 235 -6.51 7.83 -14.49
CA THR A 235 -6.26 8.38 -15.83
C THR A 235 -6.47 9.88 -15.88
N ALA A 236 -5.77 10.60 -16.76
CA ALA A 236 -6.03 12.00 -17.06
C ALA A 236 -7.12 12.18 -18.13
N LEU A 237 -7.55 11.09 -18.77
CA LEU A 237 -8.67 11.02 -19.72
C LEU A 237 -8.63 12.08 -20.84
N HIS A 238 -7.45 12.34 -21.42
CA HIS A 238 -7.34 13.30 -22.53
C HIS A 238 -8.17 12.89 -23.77
N ASP A 239 -8.31 11.58 -24.00
CA ASP A 239 -9.14 11.00 -25.05
C ASP A 239 -9.94 9.81 -24.48
N PRO A 240 -11.28 9.92 -24.36
CA PRO A 240 -12.14 8.83 -23.88
C PRO A 240 -12.05 7.53 -24.70
N THR A 241 -11.58 7.60 -25.96
CA THR A 241 -11.36 6.40 -26.78
C THR A 241 -10.09 5.65 -26.39
N GLN A 242 -9.16 6.31 -25.69
CA GLN A 242 -7.89 5.76 -25.19
C GLN A 242 -7.90 5.48 -23.68
N LEU A 243 -9.08 5.45 -23.05
CA LEU A 243 -9.22 5.11 -21.64
C LEU A 243 -8.49 3.79 -21.31
N LYS A 244 -7.64 3.78 -20.27
CA LYS A 244 -6.79 2.63 -19.88
C LYS A 244 -7.53 1.30 -19.70
N TRP A 245 -8.79 1.36 -19.29
CA TRP A 245 -9.67 0.21 -19.06
C TRP A 245 -10.91 0.23 -19.94
N ARG A 246 -10.78 0.82 -21.14
CA ARG A 246 -11.88 0.96 -22.10
C ARG A 246 -12.58 -0.37 -22.43
N ASP A 247 -11.84 -1.47 -22.40
CA ASP A 247 -12.33 -2.84 -22.62
C ASP A 247 -13.27 -3.35 -21.52
N LEU A 248 -13.21 -2.77 -20.32
CA LEU A 248 -14.08 -3.12 -19.19
C LEU A 248 -15.35 -2.24 -19.11
N VAL A 249 -15.41 -1.15 -19.88
CA VAL A 249 -16.54 -0.21 -19.89
C VAL A 249 -17.65 -0.72 -20.82
N THR A 250 -18.87 -0.81 -20.31
CA THR A 250 -20.05 -1.18 -21.10
C THR A 250 -20.49 -0.04 -22.03
N ALA A 251 -21.11 -0.38 -23.17
CA ALA A 251 -21.46 0.61 -24.20
C ALA A 251 -22.45 1.70 -23.72
N ASP A 252 -23.23 1.43 -22.68
CA ASP A 252 -24.21 2.34 -22.06
C ASP A 252 -23.62 3.26 -20.98
N THR A 253 -22.36 3.04 -20.55
CA THR A 253 -21.73 3.87 -19.53
C THR A 253 -21.12 5.13 -20.15
N PRO A 254 -21.58 6.35 -19.79
CA PRO A 254 -21.02 7.60 -20.32
C PRO A 254 -19.58 7.81 -19.87
N LEU A 255 -18.76 8.47 -20.70
CA LEU A 255 -17.38 8.85 -20.41
C LEU A 255 -17.18 10.36 -20.69
N PRO A 256 -16.76 11.17 -19.69
CA PRO A 256 -16.62 10.81 -18.28
C PRO A 256 -17.95 10.40 -17.65
N THR A 257 -17.91 9.58 -16.61
CA THR A 257 -19.10 9.02 -15.96
C THR A 257 -19.60 9.97 -14.88
N PRO A 258 -20.84 10.51 -15.00
CA PRO A 258 -21.40 11.38 -13.98
C PRO A 258 -21.56 10.65 -12.64
N TRP A 259 -21.37 11.37 -11.55
CA TRP A 259 -21.68 10.90 -10.20
C TRP A 259 -21.98 12.08 -9.28
N ASP A 260 -22.54 11.81 -8.10
CA ASP A 260 -22.99 12.85 -7.16
C ASP A 260 -21.81 13.45 -6.35
N LYS A 261 -20.77 13.87 -7.06
CA LYS A 261 -19.49 14.38 -6.55
C LYS A 261 -19.65 15.50 -5.53
N ALA A 262 -20.49 16.49 -5.83
CA ALA A 262 -20.72 17.64 -4.93
C ALA A 262 -21.35 17.23 -3.59
N ALA A 263 -22.20 16.20 -3.59
CA ALA A 263 -22.76 15.66 -2.35
C ALA A 263 -21.68 14.96 -1.53
N PHE A 264 -20.85 14.14 -2.18
CA PHE A 264 -19.72 13.46 -1.54
C PHE A 264 -18.71 14.44 -0.93
N GLU A 265 -18.32 15.49 -1.66
CA GLU A 265 -17.37 16.52 -1.20
C GLU A 265 -17.90 17.28 0.02
N SER A 266 -19.20 17.60 0.05
CA SER A 266 -19.85 18.26 1.17
C SER A 266 -19.78 17.41 2.44
N GLU A 267 -20.10 16.12 2.35
CA GLU A 267 -20.01 15.19 3.48
C GLU A 267 -18.57 14.96 3.94
N SER A 268 -17.64 14.78 3.01
CA SER A 268 -16.21 14.60 3.31
C SER A 268 -15.64 15.80 4.07
N SER A 269 -15.99 17.02 3.64
CA SER A 269 -15.59 18.26 4.32
C SER A 269 -16.11 18.35 5.76
N VAL A 270 -17.34 17.86 6.01
CA VAL A 270 -17.91 17.80 7.37
C VAL A 270 -17.14 16.80 8.22
N ALA A 271 -16.89 15.59 7.70
CA ALA A 271 -16.18 14.54 8.43
C ALA A 271 -14.72 14.93 8.77
N GLN A 272 -14.07 15.68 7.89
CA GLN A 272 -12.72 16.22 8.12
C GLN A 272 -12.67 17.23 9.26
N ARG A 273 -13.62 18.17 9.31
CA ARG A 273 -13.71 19.13 10.42
C ARG A 273 -13.94 18.42 11.75
N GLN A 274 -14.87 17.47 11.78
CA GLN A 274 -15.14 16.66 12.98
C GLN A 274 -13.90 15.87 13.44
N ARG A 275 -13.16 15.27 12.51
CA ARG A 275 -11.90 14.58 12.82
C ARG A 275 -10.88 15.54 13.44
N ALA A 276 -10.71 16.73 12.85
CA ALA A 276 -9.76 17.72 13.37
C ALA A 276 -10.11 18.15 14.81
N GLU A 277 -11.39 18.38 15.10
CA GLU A 277 -11.89 18.70 16.44
C GLU A 277 -11.63 17.56 17.45
N LEU A 278 -11.89 16.31 17.06
CA LEU A 278 -11.62 15.13 17.90
C LEU A 278 -10.11 14.99 18.19
N ARG A 279 -9.25 15.28 17.22
CA ARG A 279 -7.79 15.25 17.42
C ARG A 279 -7.31 16.38 18.33
N GLU A 280 -7.81 17.60 18.15
CA GLU A 280 -7.46 18.73 19.01
C GLU A 280 -7.85 18.49 20.48
N THR A 281 -8.95 17.78 20.71
CA THR A 281 -9.43 17.42 22.05
C THR A 281 -8.72 16.20 22.65
N GLY A 282 -7.86 15.51 21.90
CA GLY A 282 -7.06 14.38 22.40
C GLY A 282 -7.91 13.18 22.80
N VAL A 283 -8.99 12.89 22.08
CA VAL A 283 -9.83 11.71 22.36
C VAL A 283 -9.03 10.40 22.19
N PRO A 284 -9.38 9.33 22.92
CA PRO A 284 -8.78 8.01 22.70
C PRO A 284 -8.98 7.52 21.27
N GLU A 285 -8.05 6.68 20.76
CA GLU A 285 -8.14 6.12 19.40
C GLU A 285 -9.46 5.35 19.16
N SER A 286 -10.03 4.72 20.20
CA SER A 286 -11.32 4.04 20.09
C SER A 286 -12.50 4.98 19.78
N GLU A 287 -12.45 6.26 20.17
CA GLU A 287 -13.45 7.25 19.76
C GLU A 287 -13.20 7.73 18.32
N MET A 288 -11.94 7.79 17.89
CA MET A 288 -11.58 8.08 16.51
C MET A 288 -12.05 6.95 15.58
N ASP A 289 -11.88 5.69 15.97
CA ASP A 289 -12.35 4.53 15.23
C ASP A 289 -13.88 4.55 15.06
N ARG A 290 -14.63 4.91 16.12
CA ARG A 290 -16.08 5.09 16.02
C ARG A 290 -16.48 6.17 15.02
N HIS A 291 -15.74 7.28 14.98
CA HIS A 291 -15.97 8.35 14.00
C HIS A 291 -15.74 7.85 12.57
N PHE A 292 -14.64 7.15 12.32
CA PHE A 292 -14.37 6.54 11.03
C PHE A 292 -15.42 5.51 10.62
N THR A 293 -15.87 4.65 11.53
CA THR A 293 -16.95 3.67 11.26
C THR A 293 -18.25 4.37 10.89
N ALA A 294 -18.65 5.40 11.64
CA ALA A 294 -19.86 6.15 11.34
C ALA A 294 -19.77 6.87 9.99
N GLN A 295 -18.59 7.37 9.62
CA GLN A 295 -18.34 7.96 8.29
C GLN A 295 -18.45 6.90 7.20
N MET A 296 -17.74 5.78 7.32
CA MET A 296 -17.77 4.66 6.38
C MET A 296 -19.19 4.16 6.13
N GLU A 297 -20.02 3.97 7.16
CA GLU A 297 -21.40 3.51 7.01
C GLU A 297 -22.28 4.48 6.20
N ARG A 298 -22.06 5.79 6.34
CA ARG A 298 -22.78 6.81 5.56
C ARG A 298 -22.30 6.84 4.12
N GLU A 299 -20.99 6.87 3.92
CA GLU A 299 -20.35 6.90 2.59
C GLU A 299 -20.70 5.65 1.78
N SER A 300 -20.63 4.46 2.40
CA SER A 300 -21.04 3.18 1.80
C SER A 300 -22.46 3.26 1.25
N LYS A 301 -23.42 3.74 2.06
CA LYS A 301 -24.82 3.86 1.65
C LYS A 301 -25.02 4.91 0.55
N ALA A 302 -24.29 6.02 0.60
CA ALA A 302 -24.39 7.07 -0.41
C ALA A 302 -23.86 6.58 -1.76
N LEU A 303 -22.64 6.04 -1.81
CA LEU A 303 -21.98 5.60 -3.04
C LEU A 303 -22.71 4.43 -3.70
N GLN A 304 -23.21 3.46 -2.93
CA GLN A 304 -23.95 2.31 -3.46
C GLN A 304 -25.28 2.67 -4.12
N ASN A 305 -25.89 3.79 -3.74
CA ASN A 305 -27.18 4.25 -4.28
C ASN A 305 -27.02 5.21 -5.47
N MET A 306 -25.80 5.56 -5.86
CA MET A 306 -25.56 6.43 -7.01
C MET A 306 -25.92 5.74 -8.34
N THR A 307 -26.33 6.54 -9.32
CA THR A 307 -26.86 6.06 -10.61
C THR A 307 -25.94 5.07 -11.33
N HIS A 308 -24.62 5.27 -11.23
CA HIS A 308 -23.61 4.44 -11.89
C HIS A 308 -22.85 3.53 -10.91
N ALA A 309 -23.40 3.27 -9.73
CA ALA A 309 -22.83 2.30 -8.81
C ALA A 309 -22.71 0.90 -9.45
N GLY A 310 -21.58 0.23 -9.23
CA GLY A 310 -21.29 -1.07 -9.83
C GLY A 310 -20.99 -1.05 -11.34
N LYS A 311 -20.80 0.11 -11.96
CA LYS A 311 -20.34 0.24 -13.36
C LYS A 311 -18.85 0.59 -13.41
N VAL A 312 -18.12 0.03 -14.39
CA VAL A 312 -16.80 0.55 -14.76
C VAL A 312 -17.01 1.74 -15.67
N GLY A 313 -16.42 2.87 -15.31
CA GLY A 313 -16.52 4.14 -15.99
C GLY A 313 -15.25 4.97 -15.84
N ALA A 314 -15.39 6.29 -15.90
CA ALA A 314 -14.32 7.23 -15.54
C ALA A 314 -14.91 8.32 -14.65
N PHE A 315 -14.77 8.14 -13.33
CA PHE A 315 -15.36 9.01 -12.31
C PHE A 315 -14.34 10.07 -11.91
N GLU A 316 -14.68 11.34 -12.11
CA GLU A 316 -13.76 12.45 -11.83
C GLU A 316 -13.47 12.56 -10.32
N GLY A 317 -12.21 12.84 -9.99
CA GLY A 317 -11.70 12.89 -8.63
C GLY A 317 -10.89 11.63 -8.33
N ALA A 318 -9.56 11.77 -8.34
CA ALA A 318 -8.61 10.68 -8.07
C ALA A 318 -7.21 11.23 -7.76
N SER A 319 -6.37 10.44 -7.09
CA SER A 319 -4.97 10.77 -6.83
C SER A 319 -4.79 12.17 -6.27
N TYR A 320 -5.56 12.49 -5.22
CA TYR A 320 -5.53 13.77 -4.49
C TYR A 320 -6.01 14.98 -5.30
N GLU A 321 -6.40 14.79 -6.55
CA GLU A 321 -6.89 15.82 -7.45
C GLU A 321 -8.41 15.76 -7.60
N PRO A 322 -9.15 16.82 -7.20
CA PRO A 322 -10.59 16.82 -7.33
C PRO A 322 -11.02 16.88 -8.80
N THR A 323 -10.21 17.43 -9.70
CA THR A 323 -10.56 17.63 -11.12
C THR A 323 -9.45 17.17 -12.04
N GLY A 324 -9.78 16.73 -13.25
CA GLY A 324 -8.80 16.37 -14.27
C GLY A 324 -8.17 14.98 -14.17
N LEU A 325 -8.33 14.30 -13.02
CA LEU A 325 -8.01 12.87 -12.88
C LEU A 325 -9.28 12.05 -12.60
N TYR A 326 -9.28 10.81 -13.09
CA TYR A 326 -10.44 9.92 -13.04
C TYR A 326 -10.07 8.53 -12.54
N ARG A 327 -10.93 7.97 -11.69
CA ARG A 327 -10.88 6.56 -11.23
C ARG A 327 -11.89 5.69 -11.98
N SER A 328 -11.74 4.38 -11.85
CA SER A 328 -12.46 3.43 -12.71
C SER A 328 -13.85 3.03 -12.23
N GLU A 329 -14.13 3.09 -10.93
CA GLU A 329 -15.43 2.75 -10.33
C GLU A 329 -15.83 3.78 -9.28
N ILE A 330 -17.12 3.77 -8.90
CA ILE A 330 -17.62 4.74 -7.92
C ILE A 330 -16.93 4.61 -6.57
N ASP A 331 -16.55 3.38 -6.21
CA ASP A 331 -15.91 3.00 -4.97
C ASP A 331 -14.91 1.86 -5.18
N CYS A 332 -13.91 1.82 -4.31
CA CYS A 332 -12.75 0.94 -4.34
C CYS A 332 -12.07 1.04 -2.97
N ILE A 333 -11.38 -0.01 -2.53
CA ILE A 333 -10.51 0.09 -1.35
C ILE A 333 -9.40 1.15 -1.51
N MET A 334 -9.01 1.47 -2.75
CA MET A 334 -8.08 2.58 -3.02
C MET A 334 -8.75 3.96 -2.91
N PHE A 335 -10.09 4.03 -2.76
CA PHE A 335 -10.86 5.27 -2.64
C PHE A 335 -11.39 5.50 -1.23
N THR A 336 -12.03 4.51 -0.62
CA THR A 336 -12.65 4.66 0.70
C THR A 336 -12.37 3.47 1.59
N ARG A 337 -12.71 3.61 2.88
CA ARG A 337 -12.69 2.52 3.87
C ARG A 337 -13.85 1.55 3.74
N ASN A 338 -14.69 1.70 2.72
CA ASN A 338 -15.88 0.87 2.59
C ASN A 338 -15.50 -0.59 2.27
N PRO A 339 -16.25 -1.57 2.78
CA PRO A 339 -15.99 -2.99 2.54
C PRO A 339 -16.47 -3.40 1.14
N VAL A 340 -15.85 -2.83 0.10
CA VAL A 340 -16.19 -3.06 -1.31
C VAL A 340 -15.08 -3.80 -2.08
N GLY A 341 -13.91 -3.97 -1.47
CA GLY A 341 -12.73 -4.58 -2.08
C GLY A 341 -12.10 -3.75 -3.19
N PHE A 342 -11.21 -4.36 -3.97
CA PHE A 342 -10.61 -3.73 -5.13
C PHE A 342 -11.61 -3.59 -6.28
N CYS A 343 -11.64 -2.44 -6.96
CA CYS A 343 -12.38 -2.27 -8.21
C CYS A 343 -11.81 -3.19 -9.32
N ARG A 344 -12.59 -3.45 -10.38
CA ARG A 344 -12.21 -4.38 -11.45
C ARG A 344 -10.89 -4.03 -12.14
N VAL A 345 -10.55 -2.74 -12.22
CA VAL A 345 -9.26 -2.30 -12.79
C VAL A 345 -8.10 -2.62 -11.86
N CYS A 346 -8.25 -2.37 -10.55
CA CYS A 346 -7.29 -2.76 -9.54
C CYS A 346 -7.11 -4.29 -9.50
N GLN A 347 -8.19 -5.07 -9.51
CA GLN A 347 -8.12 -6.53 -9.55
C GLN A 347 -7.35 -7.04 -10.78
N ARG A 348 -7.58 -6.43 -11.95
CA ARG A 348 -6.84 -6.76 -13.17
C ARG A 348 -5.36 -6.42 -13.07
N ALA A 349 -5.00 -5.29 -12.45
CA ALA A 349 -3.61 -4.89 -12.24
C ALA A 349 -2.90 -5.84 -11.27
N ILE A 350 -3.53 -6.17 -10.13
CA ILE A 350 -3.04 -7.15 -9.16
C ILE A 350 -2.83 -8.50 -9.83
N SER A 351 -3.82 -8.99 -10.59
CA SER A 351 -3.71 -10.28 -11.30
C SER A 351 -2.51 -10.33 -12.27
N ARG A 352 -2.18 -9.21 -12.94
CA ARG A 352 -1.01 -9.13 -13.82
C ARG A 352 0.31 -9.23 -13.06
N VAL A 353 0.37 -8.66 -11.86
CA VAL A 353 1.55 -8.77 -10.99
C VAL A 353 1.68 -10.22 -10.50
N ILE A 354 0.59 -10.84 -10.01
CA ILE A 354 0.61 -12.26 -9.61
C ILE A 354 1.12 -13.11 -10.78
N ASP A 355 0.55 -12.93 -11.98
CA ASP A 355 0.97 -13.66 -13.18
C ASP A 355 2.45 -13.46 -13.54
N GLN A 356 3.02 -12.28 -13.25
CA GLN A 356 4.43 -11.98 -13.51
C GLN A 356 5.38 -12.72 -12.56
N TYR A 357 4.96 -12.97 -11.32
CA TYR A 357 5.80 -13.53 -10.27
C TYR A 357 5.52 -15.01 -9.97
N SER A 358 4.33 -15.53 -10.30
CA SER A 358 3.95 -16.94 -10.04
C SER A 358 3.99 -17.86 -11.27
N ARG A 359 4.43 -17.37 -12.44
CA ARG A 359 4.50 -18.17 -13.67
C ARG A 359 5.93 -18.21 -14.25
N PRO A 360 6.35 -19.34 -14.85
CA PRO A 360 7.70 -19.50 -15.44
C PRO A 360 8.00 -18.60 -16.63
#